data_AF-A0A2U1UZW1-F1
#
_entry.id   AF-A0A2U1UZW1-F1
#
_cell.length_a   1.000
_cell.length_b   1.000
_cell.length_c   1.000
_cell.angle_alpha   90.00
_cell.angle_beta   90.00
_cell.angle_gamma   90.00
#
_symmetry.space_group_name_H-M   'P 1'
#
loop_
_entity.id
_entity.type
_entity.pdbx_description
1 polymer ?
#
loop_
_entity_poly.entity_id
_entity_poly.type
_entity_poly.pdbx_seq_one_letter_code
_entity_poly.pdbx_strand_id
1 'polypeptide(L)'
;MIAPAPRPPLPADASTAPLAAALLDPAAPLPAPLRPLPGEAPERRFAVHRNNVLSGLVAALAARYPAGQAVVGEAFFAAMAAAYARCHPPRSPAMLAYGGGFPRFVAGFPPAAALPYLPDLLRLEDARARAFHAADAPPLSLAALATADGGLERRVLRPHPALRLLASAQPVVTIWAMQVGEMPLGPLSAWQPEAALVTRPHQAVLVHRLPPGGVALARALAAGRPLGEAAGQALAGHPGLDLPSVLSILIGQGAFRQERGPRSHGAPA
;
A
#
# COMPACT_ATOMS: atom_id res chain seq x y z
N MET A 1 22.60 -49.72 -16.46
CA MET A 1 22.04 -48.56 -15.73
C MET A 1 23.11 -47.50 -15.64
N ILE A 2 23.04 -46.43 -16.44
CA ILE A 2 23.99 -45.32 -16.40
C ILE A 2 23.32 -44.20 -15.60
N ALA A 3 23.87 -43.87 -14.44
CA ALA A 3 23.38 -42.77 -13.62
C ALA A 3 23.57 -41.43 -14.34
N PRO A 4 22.59 -40.50 -14.29
CA PRO A 4 22.76 -39.17 -14.87
C PRO A 4 23.84 -38.39 -14.09
N ALA A 5 24.77 -37.80 -14.81
CA ALA A 5 25.86 -37.00 -14.24
C ALA A 5 25.31 -35.84 -13.38
N PRO A 6 25.97 -35.48 -12.27
CA PRO A 6 25.54 -34.39 -11.41
C PRO A 6 25.53 -33.07 -12.19
N ARG A 7 24.44 -32.30 -12.07
CA ARG A 7 24.34 -30.98 -12.67
C ARG A 7 25.42 -30.06 -12.07
N PRO A 8 26.15 -29.28 -12.88
CA PRO A 8 27.11 -28.33 -12.35
C PRO A 8 26.39 -27.28 -11.48
N PRO A 9 27.02 -26.81 -10.40
CA PRO A 9 26.45 -25.76 -9.57
C PRO A 9 26.23 -24.49 -10.41
N LEU A 10 25.08 -23.84 -10.22
CA LEU A 10 24.80 -22.56 -10.83
C LEU A 10 25.81 -21.52 -10.32
N PRO A 11 26.41 -20.69 -11.20
CA PRO A 11 27.33 -19.64 -10.77
C PRO A 11 26.62 -18.63 -9.87
N ALA A 12 27.25 -18.28 -8.76
CA ALA A 12 26.68 -17.47 -7.69
C ALA A 12 26.43 -15.98 -8.04
N ASP A 13 26.78 -15.53 -9.25
CA ASP A 13 26.69 -14.12 -9.67
C ASP A 13 25.90 -13.89 -10.97
N ALA A 14 25.00 -14.82 -11.35
CA ALA A 14 24.08 -14.57 -12.45
C ALA A 14 23.00 -13.56 -12.02
N SER A 15 23.30 -12.27 -12.15
CA SER A 15 22.31 -11.19 -12.07
C SER A 15 21.08 -11.55 -12.93
N THR A 16 19.92 -11.70 -12.31
CA THR A 16 18.64 -11.96 -13.00
C THR A 16 18.05 -10.71 -13.65
N ALA A 17 18.65 -9.53 -13.39
CA ALA A 17 18.22 -8.25 -13.93
C ALA A 17 18.23 -8.16 -15.47
N PRO A 18 19.29 -8.59 -16.21
CA PRO A 18 19.28 -8.62 -17.67
C PRO A 18 18.21 -9.55 -18.26
N LEU A 19 17.91 -10.67 -17.60
CA LEU A 19 16.85 -11.59 -18.03
C LEU A 19 15.46 -10.98 -17.79
N ALA A 20 15.22 -10.37 -16.62
CA ALA A 20 13.96 -9.72 -16.28
C ALA A 20 13.66 -8.51 -17.20
N ALA A 21 14.68 -7.70 -17.52
CA ALA A 21 14.54 -6.59 -18.47
C ALA A 21 14.22 -7.09 -19.88
N ALA A 22 14.92 -8.14 -20.35
CA ALA A 22 14.66 -8.75 -21.64
C ALA A 22 13.27 -9.41 -21.72
N LEU A 23 12.62 -9.74 -20.60
CA LEU A 23 11.26 -10.29 -20.57
C LEU A 23 10.17 -9.23 -20.66
N LEU A 24 10.50 -7.97 -20.46
CA LEU A 24 9.53 -6.87 -20.39
C LEU A 24 9.63 -5.91 -21.57
N ASP A 25 10.74 -5.94 -22.30
CA ASP A 25 10.91 -5.25 -23.56
C ASP A 25 10.73 -6.23 -24.75
N PRO A 26 9.68 -6.05 -25.58
CA PRO A 26 9.47 -6.85 -26.78
C PRO A 26 10.61 -6.72 -27.80
N ALA A 27 11.30 -5.57 -27.81
CA ALA A 27 12.38 -5.25 -28.75
C ALA A 27 13.77 -5.64 -28.25
N ALA A 28 13.91 -6.03 -26.97
CA ALA A 28 15.20 -6.43 -26.42
C ALA A 28 15.72 -7.72 -27.08
N PRO A 29 17.04 -7.83 -27.32
CA PRO A 29 17.64 -9.06 -27.82
C PRO A 29 17.49 -10.20 -26.81
N LEU A 30 17.45 -11.44 -27.30
CA LEU A 30 17.37 -12.62 -26.45
C LEU A 30 18.62 -12.73 -25.58
N PRO A 31 18.49 -12.93 -24.25
CA PRO A 31 19.64 -13.10 -23.38
C PRO A 31 20.32 -14.44 -23.70
N ALA A 32 21.58 -14.38 -24.12
CA ALA A 32 22.38 -15.57 -24.42
C ALA A 32 23.01 -16.16 -23.14
N PRO A 33 23.13 -17.50 -23.00
CA PRO A 33 22.63 -18.54 -23.90
C PRO A 33 21.26 -19.09 -23.46
N LEU A 34 20.25 -19.04 -24.34
CA LEU A 34 19.02 -19.80 -24.17
C LEU A 34 19.29 -21.27 -24.55
N ARG A 35 19.15 -22.19 -23.60
CA ARG A 35 19.39 -23.62 -23.84
C ARG A 35 18.28 -24.17 -24.74
N PRO A 36 18.59 -24.72 -25.93
CA PRO A 36 17.55 -25.29 -26.80
C PRO A 36 16.98 -26.58 -26.19
N LEU A 37 15.65 -26.65 -26.04
CA LEU A 37 14.93 -27.91 -25.87
C LEU A 37 14.39 -28.39 -27.23
N PRO A 38 14.33 -29.71 -27.49
CA PRO A 38 13.82 -30.25 -28.74
C PRO A 38 12.37 -29.81 -29.02
N GLY A 39 12.07 -29.40 -30.25
CA GLY A 39 10.69 -29.21 -30.73
C GLY A 39 10.19 -27.77 -30.89
N GLU A 40 10.87 -26.75 -30.36
CA GLU A 40 10.49 -25.34 -30.57
C GLU A 40 11.70 -24.41 -30.67
N ALA A 41 11.59 -23.41 -31.55
CA ALA A 41 12.55 -22.32 -31.70
C ALA A 41 12.63 -21.51 -30.38
N PRO A 42 13.83 -21.31 -29.78
CA PRO A 42 14.03 -20.54 -28.55
C PRO A 42 13.35 -19.17 -28.53
N GLU A 43 13.27 -18.52 -29.68
CA GLU A 43 12.64 -17.23 -29.94
C GLU A 43 11.13 -17.26 -29.63
N ARG A 44 10.45 -18.32 -30.08
CA ARG A 44 9.00 -18.48 -29.92
C ARG A 44 8.64 -18.75 -28.46
N ARG A 45 9.44 -19.56 -27.76
CA ARG A 45 9.27 -19.82 -26.31
C ARG A 45 9.52 -18.57 -25.47
N PHE A 46 10.55 -17.79 -25.81
CA PHE A 46 10.86 -16.57 -25.08
C PHE A 46 9.77 -15.51 -25.26
N ALA A 47 9.20 -15.39 -26.46
CA ALA A 47 8.03 -14.52 -26.70
C ALA A 47 6.79 -14.94 -25.88
N VAL A 48 6.52 -16.23 -25.74
CA VAL A 48 5.46 -16.74 -24.83
C VAL A 48 5.78 -16.39 -23.37
N HIS A 49 7.04 -16.56 -22.93
CA HIS A 49 7.43 -16.22 -21.57
C HIS A 49 7.30 -14.70 -21.28
N ARG A 50 7.69 -13.85 -22.23
CA ARG A 50 7.47 -12.39 -22.20
C ARG A 50 6.00 -12.04 -21.98
N ASN A 51 5.13 -12.61 -22.81
CA ASN A 51 3.69 -12.37 -22.73
C ASN A 51 3.11 -12.82 -21.38
N ASN A 52 3.54 -13.98 -20.88
CA ASN A 52 3.08 -14.50 -19.59
C ASN A 52 3.55 -13.62 -18.42
N VAL A 53 4.78 -13.10 -18.46
CA VAL A 53 5.28 -12.18 -17.42
C VAL A 53 4.48 -10.88 -17.44
N LEU A 54 4.29 -10.25 -18.60
CA LEU A 54 3.56 -8.99 -18.71
C LEU A 54 2.10 -9.15 -18.24
N SER A 55 1.41 -10.20 -18.72
CA SER A 55 0.04 -10.51 -18.30
C SER A 55 -0.05 -10.78 -16.79
N GLY A 56 0.92 -11.48 -16.21
CA GLY A 56 1.00 -11.71 -14.77
C GLY A 56 1.19 -10.41 -13.96
N LEU A 57 2.01 -9.48 -14.45
CA LEU A 57 2.20 -8.17 -13.81
C LEU A 57 0.96 -7.30 -13.89
N VAL A 58 0.26 -7.31 -15.02
CA VAL A 58 -1.02 -6.61 -15.19
C VAL A 58 -2.06 -7.18 -14.24
N ALA A 59 -2.18 -8.51 -14.16
CA ALA A 59 -3.11 -9.17 -13.23
C ALA A 59 -2.77 -8.86 -11.77
N ALA A 60 -1.49 -8.79 -11.41
CA ALA A 60 -1.06 -8.41 -10.05
C ALA A 60 -1.43 -6.95 -9.71
N LEU A 61 -1.31 -6.03 -10.68
CA LEU A 61 -1.75 -4.64 -10.51
C LEU A 61 -3.28 -4.55 -10.38
N ALA A 62 -4.02 -5.30 -11.18
CA ALA A 62 -5.48 -5.37 -11.12
C ALA A 62 -5.95 -5.85 -9.73
N ALA A 63 -5.34 -6.92 -9.22
CA ALA A 63 -5.64 -7.45 -7.89
C ALA A 63 -5.28 -6.47 -6.76
N ARG A 64 -4.25 -5.63 -6.96
CA ARG A 64 -3.83 -4.60 -5.98
C ARG A 64 -4.70 -3.35 -6.01
N TYR A 65 -5.28 -3.01 -7.16
CA TYR A 65 -6.01 -1.77 -7.40
C TYR A 65 -7.43 -1.99 -7.97
N PRO A 66 -8.27 -2.82 -7.33
CA PRO A 66 -9.60 -3.16 -7.86
C PRO A 66 -10.53 -1.96 -8.01
N ALA A 67 -10.51 -0.99 -7.09
CA ALA A 67 -11.32 0.23 -7.22
C ALA A 67 -10.82 1.11 -8.38
N GLY A 68 -9.49 1.23 -8.54
CA GLY A 68 -8.89 1.90 -9.68
C GLY A 68 -9.32 1.29 -11.01
N GLN A 69 -9.33 -0.05 -11.11
CA GLN A 69 -9.83 -0.77 -12.30
C GLN A 69 -11.32 -0.55 -12.53
N ALA A 70 -12.14 -0.60 -11.48
CA ALA A 70 -13.58 -0.37 -11.58
C ALA A 70 -13.89 1.04 -12.13
N VAL A 71 -13.15 2.06 -11.71
CA VAL A 71 -13.34 3.45 -12.17
C VAL A 71 -13.03 3.62 -13.66
N VAL A 72 -11.92 3.06 -14.13
CA VAL A 72 -11.44 3.31 -15.51
C VAL A 72 -11.86 2.25 -16.51
N GLY A 73 -12.38 1.11 -16.04
CA GLY A 73 -12.68 -0.06 -16.82
C GLY A 73 -11.45 -0.95 -17.09
N GLU A 74 -11.72 -2.24 -17.31
CA GLU A 74 -10.68 -3.27 -17.44
C GLU A 74 -9.70 -3.01 -18.59
N ALA A 75 -10.18 -2.63 -19.77
CA ALA A 75 -9.33 -2.41 -20.94
C ALA A 75 -8.35 -1.25 -20.75
N PHE A 76 -8.82 -0.12 -20.22
CA PHE A 76 -7.97 1.03 -19.94
C PHE A 76 -6.99 0.73 -18.82
N PHE A 77 -7.45 0.08 -17.74
CA PHE A 77 -6.60 -0.33 -16.64
C PHE A 77 -5.47 -1.25 -17.13
N ALA A 78 -5.79 -2.26 -17.95
CA ALA A 78 -4.81 -3.19 -18.50
C ALA A 78 -3.75 -2.48 -19.35
N ALA A 79 -4.16 -1.54 -20.20
CA ALA A 79 -3.23 -0.75 -21.01
C ALA A 79 -2.31 0.12 -20.14
N MET A 80 -2.87 0.79 -19.14
CA MET A 80 -2.14 1.63 -18.18
C MET A 80 -1.16 0.80 -17.32
N ALA A 81 -1.60 -0.36 -16.83
CA ALA A 81 -0.79 -1.30 -16.07
C ALA A 81 0.36 -1.89 -16.89
N ALA A 82 0.11 -2.23 -18.16
CA ALA A 82 1.14 -2.71 -19.07
C ALA A 82 2.18 -1.62 -19.39
N ALA A 83 1.76 -0.37 -19.55
CA ALA A 83 2.67 0.76 -19.70
C ALA A 83 3.56 0.94 -18.46
N TYR A 84 2.98 0.88 -17.25
CA TYR A 84 3.75 0.92 -16.01
C TYR A 84 4.76 -0.24 -15.93
N ALA A 85 4.33 -1.47 -16.23
CA ALA A 85 5.14 -2.67 -16.10
C ALA A 85 6.37 -2.68 -17.00
N ARG A 86 6.24 -2.13 -18.22
CA ARG A 86 7.38 -1.96 -19.14
C ARG A 86 8.41 -0.97 -18.62
N CYS A 87 7.98 0.12 -17.99
CA CYS A 87 8.88 1.13 -17.43
C CYS A 87 9.41 0.80 -16.02
N HIS A 88 8.71 -0.06 -15.28
CA HIS A 88 8.99 -0.37 -13.88
C HIS A 88 9.02 -1.89 -13.66
N PRO A 89 10.01 -2.60 -14.25
CA PRO A 89 10.14 -4.04 -14.06
C PRO A 89 10.28 -4.41 -12.57
N PRO A 90 9.71 -5.55 -12.12
CA PRO A 90 9.89 -6.02 -10.76
C PRO A 90 11.38 -6.25 -10.48
N ARG A 91 11.87 -5.68 -9.37
CA ARG A 91 13.27 -5.79 -8.93
C ARG A 91 13.51 -7.01 -8.03
N SER A 92 12.45 -7.72 -7.67
CA SER A 92 12.47 -8.88 -6.79
C SER A 92 11.41 -9.88 -7.26
N PRO A 93 11.64 -11.19 -7.10
CA PRO A 93 10.62 -12.22 -7.35
C PRO A 93 9.42 -12.11 -6.40
N ALA A 94 9.54 -11.36 -5.29
CA ALA A 94 8.43 -11.09 -4.39
C ALA A 94 7.41 -10.12 -5.01
N MET A 95 6.42 -10.68 -5.71
CA MET A 95 5.32 -9.94 -6.36
C MET A 95 4.45 -9.14 -5.38
N LEU A 96 4.45 -9.49 -4.10
CA LEU A 96 3.66 -8.83 -3.04
C LEU A 96 3.92 -7.31 -2.93
N ALA A 97 5.15 -6.87 -3.22
CA ALA A 97 5.53 -5.46 -3.18
C ALA A 97 5.40 -4.75 -4.54
N TYR A 98 5.14 -5.50 -5.61
CA TYR A 98 5.05 -4.94 -6.95
C TYR A 98 3.84 -4.00 -7.08
N GLY A 99 4.01 -2.93 -7.85
CA GLY A 99 2.98 -1.93 -8.07
C GLY A 99 2.98 -0.74 -7.10
N GLY A 100 3.78 -0.73 -6.04
CA GLY A 100 3.80 0.40 -5.09
C GLY A 100 4.14 1.78 -5.69
N GLY A 101 4.75 1.83 -6.89
CA GLY A 101 5.02 3.05 -7.65
C GLY A 101 3.90 3.44 -8.63
N PHE A 102 2.91 2.58 -8.84
CA PHE A 102 1.83 2.76 -9.81
C PHE A 102 1.05 4.06 -9.60
N PRO A 103 0.66 4.46 -8.37
CA PRO A 103 -0.07 5.72 -8.18
C PRO A 103 0.74 6.96 -8.62
N ARG A 104 2.07 6.95 -8.41
CA ARG A 104 2.97 8.02 -8.86
C ARG A 104 3.10 8.04 -10.37
N PHE A 105 3.18 6.88 -11.01
CA PHE A 105 3.19 6.78 -12.47
C PHE A 105 1.90 7.33 -13.08
N VAL A 106 0.73 6.95 -12.54
CA VAL A 106 -0.57 7.40 -13.04
C VAL A 106 -0.75 8.90 -12.88
N ALA A 107 -0.20 9.52 -11.83
CA ALA A 107 -0.21 10.98 -11.67
C ALA A 107 0.47 11.74 -12.82
N GLY A 108 1.40 11.10 -13.54
CA GLY A 108 2.08 11.65 -14.71
C GLY A 108 1.65 11.01 -16.03
N PHE A 109 0.60 10.18 -16.05
CA PHE A 109 0.17 9.44 -17.24
C PHE A 109 -0.87 10.25 -18.04
N PRO A 110 -0.52 10.86 -19.20
CA PRO A 110 -1.40 11.79 -19.91
C PRO A 110 -2.77 11.22 -20.26
N PRO A 111 -2.93 9.94 -20.65
CA PRO A 111 -4.25 9.37 -20.93
C PRO A 111 -5.20 9.34 -19.73
N ALA A 112 -4.70 9.44 -18.49
CA ALA A 112 -5.51 9.48 -17.26
C ALA A 112 -5.76 10.90 -16.74
N ALA A 113 -5.30 11.95 -17.44
CA ALA A 113 -5.35 13.33 -16.94
C ALA A 113 -6.78 13.86 -16.66
N ALA A 114 -7.80 13.29 -17.32
CA ALA A 114 -9.20 13.63 -17.08
C ALA A 114 -9.74 13.15 -15.73
N LEU A 115 -9.00 12.30 -15.01
CA LEU A 115 -9.39 11.73 -13.71
C LEU A 115 -8.40 12.17 -12.62
N PRO A 116 -8.45 13.44 -12.19
CA PRO A 116 -7.45 14.00 -11.26
C PRO A 116 -7.44 13.32 -9.88
N TYR A 117 -8.52 12.63 -9.51
CA TYR A 117 -8.63 11.87 -8.26
C TYR A 117 -8.07 10.43 -8.35
N LEU A 118 -7.85 9.91 -9.56
CA LEU A 118 -7.40 8.52 -9.75
C LEU A 118 -6.07 8.23 -9.05
N PRO A 119 -5.03 9.10 -9.11
CA PRO A 119 -3.79 8.85 -8.36
C PRO A 119 -4.01 8.73 -6.85
N ASP A 120 -4.89 9.54 -6.26
CA ASP A 120 -5.17 9.50 -4.83
C ASP A 120 -6.02 8.28 -4.44
N LEU A 121 -6.94 7.85 -5.31
CA LEU A 121 -7.64 6.56 -5.16
C LEU A 121 -6.65 5.39 -5.16
N LEU A 122 -5.70 5.36 -6.09
CA LEU A 122 -4.67 4.33 -6.15
C LEU A 122 -3.71 4.42 -4.94
N ARG A 123 -3.42 5.61 -4.41
CA ARG A 123 -2.64 5.76 -3.14
C ARG A 123 -3.38 5.18 -1.95
N LEU A 124 -4.71 5.29 -1.91
CA LEU A 124 -5.52 4.67 -0.85
C LEU A 124 -5.43 3.15 -0.90
N GLU A 125 -5.57 2.54 -2.07
CA GLU A 125 -5.42 1.10 -2.24
C GLU A 125 -3.98 0.62 -1.96
N ASP A 126 -2.97 1.41 -2.35
CA ASP A 126 -1.57 1.15 -1.98
C ASP A 126 -1.36 1.19 -0.45
N ALA A 127 -1.98 2.16 0.23
CA ALA A 127 -1.95 2.25 1.69
C ALA A 127 -2.61 1.02 2.35
N ARG A 128 -3.73 0.54 1.81
CA ARG A 128 -4.39 -0.70 2.27
C ARG A 128 -3.48 -1.91 2.11
N ALA A 129 -2.89 -2.09 0.93
CA ALA A 129 -1.95 -3.20 0.68
C ALA A 129 -0.74 -3.15 1.64
N ARG A 130 -0.19 -1.97 1.91
CA ARG A 130 0.90 -1.80 2.88
C ARG A 130 0.48 -2.04 4.32
N ALA A 131 -0.76 -1.70 4.69
CA ALA A 131 -1.30 -1.97 6.01
C ALA A 131 -1.50 -3.48 6.22
N PHE A 132 -1.97 -4.19 5.19
CA PHE A 132 -2.13 -5.65 5.17
C PHE A 132 -0.83 -6.39 5.50
N HIS A 133 0.28 -5.99 4.88
CA HIS A 133 1.59 -6.62 5.08
C HIS A 133 2.45 -6.03 6.20
N ALA A 134 1.93 -5.06 6.97
CA ALA A 134 2.70 -4.46 8.05
C ALA A 134 2.92 -5.45 9.21
N ALA A 135 3.96 -5.25 10.02
CA ALA A 135 4.18 -6.07 11.21
C ALA A 135 3.00 -5.98 12.19
N ASP A 136 2.68 -7.10 12.84
CA ASP A 136 1.63 -7.15 13.87
C ASP A 136 2.09 -6.45 15.17
N ALA A 137 1.19 -5.72 15.80
CA ALA A 137 1.35 -5.20 17.14
C ALA A 137 -0.01 -5.11 17.86
N PRO A 138 -0.06 -5.25 19.19
CA PRO A 138 -1.31 -5.08 19.93
C PRO A 138 -1.75 -3.59 19.87
N PRO A 139 -3.01 -3.29 19.51
CA PRO A 139 -3.51 -1.92 19.48
C PRO A 139 -3.65 -1.34 20.90
N LEU A 140 -3.37 -0.04 21.03
CA LEU A 140 -3.55 0.72 22.26
C LEU A 140 -5.03 0.76 22.66
N SER A 141 -5.35 0.34 23.88
CA SER A 141 -6.71 0.44 24.41
C SER A 141 -6.94 1.81 25.06
N LEU A 142 -8.20 2.25 25.12
CA LEU A 142 -8.58 3.47 25.86
C LEU A 142 -8.22 3.37 27.35
N ALA A 143 -8.39 2.20 27.96
CA ALA A 143 -7.99 1.97 29.35
C ALA A 143 -6.48 2.19 29.53
N ALA A 144 -5.65 1.60 28.66
CA ALA A 144 -4.21 1.81 28.69
C ALA A 144 -3.83 3.26 28.42
N LEU A 145 -4.61 4.01 27.63
CA LEU A 145 -4.45 5.45 27.40
C LEU A 145 -4.73 6.30 28.65
N ALA A 146 -5.70 5.90 29.47
CA ALA A 146 -6.09 6.62 30.68
C ALA A 146 -5.12 6.43 31.85
N THR A 147 -4.39 5.32 31.92
CA THR A 147 -3.46 5.00 33.03
C THR A 147 -2.09 5.66 32.86
N ALA A 148 -2.01 6.84 32.22
CA ALA A 148 -0.73 7.51 31.96
C ALA A 148 -0.19 8.19 33.24
N ASP A 149 1.00 7.79 33.68
CA ASP A 149 1.72 8.53 34.71
C ASP A 149 2.15 9.90 34.17
N GLY A 150 1.84 10.98 34.91
CA GLY A 150 2.25 12.34 34.55
C GLY A 150 1.30 13.10 33.60
N GLY A 151 0.09 12.59 33.34
CA GLY A 151 -0.96 13.31 32.62
C GLY A 151 -1.09 12.90 31.15
N LEU A 152 -2.32 12.97 30.63
CA LEU A 152 -2.65 12.54 29.27
C LEU A 152 -1.97 13.44 28.21
N GLU A 153 -1.80 14.71 28.51
CA GLU A 153 -1.22 15.73 27.62
C GLU A 153 0.26 15.49 27.31
N ARG A 154 1.00 14.88 28.24
CA ARG A 154 2.43 14.57 28.06
C ARG A 154 2.65 13.24 27.34
N ARG A 155 1.59 12.47 27.14
CA ARG A 155 1.69 11.13 26.60
C ARG A 155 2.14 11.15 25.14
N VAL A 156 3.19 10.39 24.85
CA VAL A 156 3.69 10.19 23.49
C VAL A 156 3.21 8.83 22.98
N LEU A 157 2.41 8.83 21.91
CA LEU A 157 1.90 7.59 21.34
C LEU A 157 2.88 6.98 20.35
N ARG A 158 2.89 5.65 20.24
CA ARG A 158 3.66 4.93 19.22
C ARG A 158 2.71 4.48 18.11
N PRO A 159 2.94 4.89 16.85
CA PRO A 159 2.07 4.48 15.75
C PRO A 159 2.11 2.95 15.59
N HIS A 160 0.96 2.38 15.28
CA HIS A 160 0.89 0.98 14.88
C HIS A 160 1.62 0.79 13.54
N PRO A 161 2.39 -0.29 13.30
CA PRO A 161 3.12 -0.47 12.02
C PRO A 161 2.23 -0.44 10.78
N ALA A 162 0.95 -0.82 10.94
CA ALA A 162 -0.06 -0.79 9.88
C ALA A 162 -0.72 0.59 9.68
N LEU A 163 -0.45 1.59 10.53
CA LEU A 163 -1.04 2.93 10.38
C LEU A 163 -0.58 3.56 9.06
N ARG A 164 -1.54 3.90 8.20
CA ARG A 164 -1.31 4.78 7.05
C ARG A 164 -2.33 5.90 7.07
N LEU A 165 -1.88 7.07 6.62
CA LEU A 165 -2.68 8.28 6.53
C LEU A 165 -2.58 8.81 5.12
N LEU A 166 -3.73 9.09 4.51
CA LEU A 166 -3.83 9.76 3.21
C LEU A 166 -4.67 11.03 3.40
N ALA A 167 -4.23 12.12 2.78
CA ALA A 167 -5.05 13.31 2.62
C ALA A 167 -5.15 13.58 1.12
N SER A 168 -6.36 13.82 0.65
CA SER A 168 -6.70 14.04 -0.75
C SER A 168 -7.52 15.32 -0.85
N ALA A 169 -7.30 16.09 -1.91
CA ALA A 169 -8.15 17.24 -2.24
C ALA A 169 -9.49 16.81 -2.85
N GLN A 170 -9.66 15.52 -3.10
CA GLN A 170 -10.79 14.88 -3.77
C GLN A 170 -11.48 13.86 -2.84
N PRO A 171 -12.76 13.50 -3.08
CA PRO A 171 -13.54 12.60 -2.23
C PRO A 171 -13.20 11.12 -2.44
N VAL A 172 -11.92 10.78 -2.29
CA VAL A 172 -11.37 9.46 -2.65
C VAL A 172 -11.79 8.33 -1.71
N VAL A 173 -12.11 8.62 -0.45
CA VAL A 173 -12.61 7.61 0.48
C VAL A 173 -14.03 7.24 0.10
N THR A 174 -14.85 8.24 -0.23
CA THR A 174 -16.22 8.02 -0.72
C THR A 174 -16.22 7.26 -2.05
N ILE A 175 -15.42 7.71 -3.04
CA ILE A 175 -15.29 7.03 -4.34
C ILE A 175 -14.84 5.58 -4.13
N TRP A 176 -13.80 5.36 -3.33
CA TRP A 176 -13.31 4.01 -3.05
C TRP A 176 -14.39 3.12 -2.42
N ALA A 177 -15.08 3.60 -1.38
CA ALA A 177 -16.13 2.86 -0.68
C ALA A 177 -17.26 2.45 -1.64
N MET A 178 -17.64 3.33 -2.58
CA MET A 178 -18.62 3.02 -3.62
C MET A 178 -18.16 1.89 -4.55
N GLN A 179 -16.88 1.92 -4.97
CA GLN A 179 -16.36 0.92 -5.91
C GLN A 179 -16.11 -0.45 -5.27
N VAL A 180 -15.86 -0.52 -3.96
CA VAL A 180 -15.70 -1.79 -3.24
C VAL A 180 -17.00 -2.31 -2.60
N GLY A 181 -18.11 -1.60 -2.77
CA GLY A 181 -19.43 -2.01 -2.25
C GLY A 181 -19.65 -1.72 -0.76
N GLU A 182 -18.79 -0.93 -0.12
CA GLU A 182 -19.03 -0.44 1.25
C GLU A 182 -20.06 0.70 1.30
N MET A 183 -20.32 1.34 0.16
CA MET A 183 -21.34 2.36 -0.02
C MET A 183 -22.11 2.10 -1.33
N PRO A 184 -23.41 2.38 -1.42
CA PRO A 184 -24.13 2.34 -2.68
C PRO A 184 -23.52 3.31 -3.70
N LEU A 185 -23.44 2.88 -4.96
CA LEU A 185 -23.09 3.79 -6.06
C LEU A 185 -24.12 4.91 -6.14
N GLY A 186 -23.65 6.16 -6.25
CA GLY A 186 -24.49 7.33 -6.33
C GLY A 186 -23.74 8.57 -6.79
N PRO A 187 -24.46 9.65 -7.15
CA PRO A 187 -23.82 10.89 -7.53
C PRO A 187 -23.05 11.49 -6.35
N LEU A 188 -21.84 11.98 -6.62
CA LEU A 188 -21.10 12.80 -5.66
C LEU A 188 -21.73 14.18 -5.63
N SER A 189 -22.46 14.48 -4.55
CA SER A 189 -23.13 15.78 -4.35
C SER A 189 -22.15 16.91 -4.05
N ALA A 190 -20.95 16.60 -3.53
CA ALA A 190 -19.90 17.57 -3.27
C ALA A 190 -18.50 16.96 -3.47
N TRP A 191 -17.67 17.64 -4.27
CA TRP A 191 -16.26 17.30 -4.49
C TRP A 191 -15.39 17.93 -3.40
N GLN A 192 -15.47 17.36 -2.19
CA GLN A 192 -14.75 17.89 -1.02
C GLN A 192 -13.47 17.09 -0.73
N PRO A 193 -12.46 17.74 -0.13
CA PRO A 193 -11.28 17.05 0.37
C PRO A 193 -11.64 15.98 1.40
N GLU A 194 -10.96 14.84 1.33
CA GLU A 194 -11.12 13.74 2.29
C GLU A 194 -9.76 13.26 2.81
N ALA A 195 -9.78 12.81 4.06
CA ALA A 195 -8.63 12.16 4.66
C ALA A 195 -9.00 10.73 5.06
N ALA A 196 -8.10 9.79 4.76
CA ALA A 196 -8.25 8.38 5.11
C ALA A 196 -7.31 8.01 6.26
N LEU A 197 -7.87 7.36 7.26
CA LEU A 197 -7.17 6.53 8.22
C LEU A 197 -7.23 5.09 7.74
N VAL A 198 -6.08 4.48 7.45
CA VAL A 198 -6.00 3.05 7.15
C VAL A 198 -5.29 2.35 8.29
N THR A 199 -5.95 1.37 8.87
CA THR A 199 -5.43 0.58 10.00
C THR A 199 -5.69 -0.89 9.76
N ARG A 200 -5.09 -1.74 10.61
CA ARG A 200 -5.32 -3.20 10.59
C ARG A 200 -5.54 -3.76 11.98
N PRO A 201 -6.58 -3.31 12.72
CA PRO A 201 -6.91 -3.96 13.98
C PRO A 201 -7.32 -5.41 13.70
N HIS A 202 -6.80 -6.35 14.48
CA HIS A 202 -7.20 -7.77 14.41
C HIS A 202 -7.07 -8.40 13.01
N GLN A 203 -6.02 -8.04 12.25
CA GLN A 203 -5.72 -8.57 10.91
C GLN A 203 -6.68 -8.15 9.76
N ALA A 204 -7.75 -7.40 10.04
CA ALA A 204 -8.64 -6.84 9.03
C ALA A 204 -8.22 -5.40 8.67
N VAL A 205 -7.98 -5.12 7.38
CA VAL A 205 -7.63 -3.75 6.95
C VAL A 205 -8.89 -2.91 6.84
N LEU A 206 -8.95 -1.84 7.62
CA LEU A 206 -10.07 -0.90 7.67
C LEU A 206 -9.66 0.43 7.04
N VAL A 207 -10.63 1.09 6.40
CA VAL A 207 -10.49 2.46 5.91
C VAL A 207 -11.56 3.30 6.57
N HIS A 208 -11.14 4.32 7.30
CA HIS A 208 -12.04 5.27 7.94
C HIS A 208 -11.80 6.67 7.39
N ARG A 209 -12.88 7.36 7.02
CA ARG A 209 -12.81 8.78 6.71
C ARG A 209 -12.60 9.58 8.01
N LEU A 210 -11.51 10.34 8.08
CA LEU A 210 -11.25 11.23 9.20
C LEU A 210 -12.05 12.53 9.04
N PRO A 211 -12.61 13.07 10.14
CA PRO A 211 -13.16 14.42 10.16
C PRO A 211 -12.09 15.48 9.80
N PRO A 212 -12.49 16.70 9.41
CA PRO A 212 -11.58 17.82 9.20
C PRO A 212 -10.63 18.01 10.40
N GLY A 213 -9.34 18.26 10.12
CA GLY A 213 -8.29 18.34 11.15
C GLY A 213 -7.79 17.01 11.71
N GLY A 214 -8.53 15.91 11.50
CA GLY A 214 -8.16 14.59 12.04
C GLY A 214 -6.83 14.05 11.50
N VAL A 215 -6.53 14.30 10.21
CA VAL A 215 -5.24 13.87 9.62
C VAL A 215 -4.06 14.65 10.19
N ALA A 216 -4.26 15.91 10.59
CA ALA A 216 -3.22 16.74 11.18
C ALA A 216 -2.85 16.22 12.58
N LEU A 217 -3.88 15.94 13.40
CA LEU A 217 -3.70 15.32 14.71
C LEU A 217 -3.00 13.96 14.59
N ALA A 218 -3.50 13.08 13.70
CA ALA A 218 -2.96 11.75 13.51
C ALA A 218 -1.48 11.78 13.07
N ARG A 219 -1.11 12.70 12.15
CA ARG A 219 0.28 12.89 11.73
C ARG A 219 1.16 13.40 12.86
N ALA A 220 0.70 14.37 13.64
CA ALA A 220 1.45 14.92 14.77
C ALA A 220 1.74 13.84 15.83
N LEU A 221 0.73 13.05 16.19
CA LEU A 221 0.87 11.92 17.11
C LEU A 221 1.78 10.83 16.55
N ALA A 222 1.63 10.46 15.27
CA ALA A 222 2.48 9.46 14.63
C ALA A 222 3.96 9.90 14.53
N ALA A 223 4.22 11.22 14.50
CA ALA A 223 5.56 11.80 14.55
C ALA A 223 6.16 11.81 15.97
N GLY A 224 5.45 11.29 16.97
CA GLY A 224 5.94 11.20 18.35
C GLY A 224 5.80 12.50 19.14
N ARG A 225 4.94 13.44 18.72
CA ARG A 225 4.63 14.61 19.55
C ARG A 225 3.78 14.22 20.76
N PRO A 226 3.97 14.86 21.93
CA PRO A 226 3.06 14.72 23.06
C PRO A 226 1.61 15.05 22.67
N LEU A 227 0.65 14.35 23.27
CA LEU A 227 -0.77 14.47 22.92
C LEU A 227 -1.29 15.90 23.02
N GLY A 228 -0.90 16.64 24.07
CA GLY A 228 -1.28 18.04 24.27
C GLY A 228 -0.76 18.96 23.17
N GLU A 229 0.49 18.80 22.76
CA GLU A 229 1.09 19.57 21.66
C GLU A 229 0.46 19.24 20.31
N ALA A 230 0.23 17.95 20.05
CA ALA A 230 -0.43 17.48 18.84
C ALA A 230 -1.88 18.01 18.74
N ALA A 231 -2.61 18.00 19.86
CA ALA A 231 -3.94 18.56 19.97
C ALA A 231 -3.94 20.08 19.73
N GLY A 232 -3.05 20.82 20.41
CA GLY A 232 -2.92 22.27 20.25
C GLY A 232 -2.61 22.68 18.81
N GLN A 233 -1.67 21.98 18.15
CA GLN A 233 -1.36 22.23 16.75
C GLN A 233 -2.53 21.92 15.82
N ALA A 234 -3.24 20.81 16.04
CA ALA A 234 -4.37 20.43 15.20
C ALA A 234 -5.53 21.43 15.33
N LEU A 235 -5.84 21.88 16.54
CA LEU A 235 -6.85 22.90 16.83
C LEU A 235 -6.48 24.27 16.25
N ALA A 236 -5.20 24.66 16.29
CA ALA A 236 -4.74 25.91 15.70
C ALA A 236 -4.96 25.95 14.17
N GLY A 237 -4.76 24.82 13.48
CA GLY A 237 -5.02 24.70 12.04
C GLY A 237 -6.50 24.45 11.69
N HIS A 238 -7.28 23.91 12.63
CA HIS A 238 -8.69 23.54 12.43
C HIS A 238 -9.49 23.86 13.71
N PRO A 239 -9.94 25.12 13.90
CA PRO A 239 -10.64 25.53 15.12
C PRO A 239 -11.94 24.75 15.41
N GLY A 240 -12.57 24.17 14.37
CA GLY A 240 -13.76 23.33 14.49
C GLY A 240 -13.48 21.84 14.72
N LEU A 241 -12.24 21.45 15.01
CA LEU A 241 -11.87 20.05 15.26
C LEU A 241 -12.52 19.53 16.55
N ASP A 242 -13.38 18.53 16.42
CA ASP A 242 -13.85 17.72 17.55
C ASP A 242 -12.74 16.74 17.99
N LEU A 243 -11.87 17.22 18.87
CA LEU A 243 -10.71 16.48 19.36
C LEU A 243 -11.11 15.14 20.05
N PRO A 244 -12.08 15.10 20.99
CA PRO A 244 -12.53 13.85 21.59
C PRO A 244 -12.98 12.80 20.57
N SER A 245 -13.77 13.19 19.57
CA SER A 245 -14.26 12.26 18.55
C SER A 245 -13.12 11.73 17.67
N VAL A 246 -12.20 12.60 17.23
CA VAL A 246 -11.05 12.15 16.42
C VAL A 246 -10.13 11.23 17.24
N LEU A 247 -9.85 11.55 18.50
CA LEU A 247 -9.02 10.69 19.34
C LEU A 247 -9.68 9.32 19.55
N SER A 248 -11.00 9.30 19.77
CA SER A 248 -11.78 8.07 19.89
C SER A 248 -11.70 7.21 18.62
N ILE A 249 -11.79 7.82 17.43
CA ILE A 249 -11.60 7.13 16.15
C ILE A 249 -10.17 6.56 16.07
N LEU A 250 -9.14 7.37 16.33
CA LEU A 250 -7.76 6.92 16.19
C LEU A 250 -7.42 5.74 17.12
N ILE A 251 -7.87 5.79 18.36
CA ILE A 251 -7.61 4.73 19.35
C ILE A 251 -8.49 3.51 19.06
N GLY A 252 -9.79 3.72 18.85
CA GLY A 252 -10.75 2.65 18.56
C GLY A 252 -10.43 1.88 17.28
N GLN A 253 -9.83 2.53 16.28
CA GLN A 253 -9.40 1.91 15.03
C GLN A 253 -7.97 1.32 15.09
N GLY A 254 -7.32 1.32 16.25
CA GLY A 254 -6.01 0.71 16.44
C GLY A 254 -4.87 1.45 15.72
N ALA A 255 -4.96 2.78 15.57
CA ALA A 255 -3.93 3.59 14.93
C ALA A 255 -2.60 3.59 15.71
N PHE A 256 -2.65 3.38 17.03
CA PHE A 256 -1.51 3.34 17.92
C PHE A 256 -1.37 1.97 18.58
N ARG A 257 -0.15 1.58 18.91
CA ARG A 257 0.15 0.29 19.56
C ARG A 257 0.36 0.45 21.06
N GLN A 258 0.12 -0.61 21.82
CA GLN A 258 0.53 -0.68 23.22
C GLN A 258 2.05 -0.67 23.31
N GLU A 259 2.57 0.03 24.32
CA GLU A 259 3.96 -0.13 24.71
C GLU A 259 4.08 -1.45 25.47
N ARG A 260 5.10 -2.27 25.12
CA ARG A 260 5.43 -3.40 25.98
C ARG A 260 5.86 -2.80 27.32
N GLY A 261 5.12 -3.09 28.38
CA GLY A 261 5.54 -2.77 29.74
C GLY A 261 6.97 -3.29 30.00
N PRO A 262 7.67 -2.75 31.00
CA PRO A 262 9.00 -3.26 31.37
C PRO A 262 8.91 -4.78 31.54
N ARG A 263 9.79 -5.52 30.86
CA ARG A 263 9.89 -6.97 31.06
C ARG A 263 10.15 -7.16 32.55
N SER A 264 9.24 -7.81 33.26
CA SER A 264 9.50 -8.29 34.62
C SER A 264 10.62 -9.33 34.52
N HIS A 265 11.86 -8.87 34.67
CA HIS A 265 12.99 -9.73 34.98
C HIS A 265 12.79 -10.18 36.43
N GLY A 266 12.21 -11.36 36.61
CA GLY A 266 11.86 -11.85 37.93
C GLY A 266 11.29 -13.26 37.89
N ALA A 267 12.14 -14.24 37.63
CA ALA A 267 12.02 -15.56 38.23
C ALA A 267 13.41 -15.91 38.77
N PRO A 268 13.61 -15.94 40.11
CA PRO A 268 14.83 -16.49 40.68
C PRO A 268 14.83 -18.02 40.57
N ALA A 269 16.03 -18.57 40.70
CA ALA A 269 16.46 -19.96 40.48
C ALA A 269 15.58 -21.05 41.09
#